data_AF-A0A2G5DH91-F1
#
_entry.id   AF-A0A2G5DH91-F1
#
_cell.length_a   1.000
_cell.length_b   1.000
_cell.length_c   1.000
_cell.angle_alpha   90.00
_cell.angle_beta   90.00
_cell.angle_gamma   90.00
#
_symmetry.space_group_name_H-M   'P 1'
#
loop_
_entity.id
_entity.type
_entity.pdbx_description
1 polymer ?
#
loop_
_entity_poly.entity_id
_entity_poly.type
_entity_poly.pdbx_seq_one_letter_code
_entity_poly.pdbx_strand_id
1 'polypeptide(L)'
;MGKVHGSLARAGKVRGQTPKVAKQDKKKKPRGRAHKRMQYNRRFVTAGKLFRSNLLSHILFIQIELTLLIIRFVLINLLIEICLGLTQLSKHTFD
;
A
#
# COMPACT_ATOMS: atom_id res chain seq x y z
N MET A 1 -42.17 29.38 22.39
CA MET A 1 -41.03 28.87 23.18
C MET A 1 -40.83 27.39 22.86
N GLY A 2 -39.63 26.98 22.47
CA GLY A 2 -39.31 25.59 22.12
C GLY A 2 -39.07 24.72 23.36
N LYS A 3 -39.11 23.39 23.19
CA LYS A 3 -38.88 22.43 24.27
C LYS A 3 -37.43 22.51 24.76
N VAL A 4 -37.24 23.13 25.93
CA VAL A 4 -35.93 23.37 26.53
C VAL A 4 -35.30 22.10 27.12
N HIS A 5 -36.10 21.06 27.38
CA HIS A 5 -35.67 19.87 28.13
C HIS A 5 -35.79 18.62 27.25
N GLY A 6 -34.62 18.08 26.86
CA GLY A 6 -34.47 16.83 26.12
C GLY A 6 -33.84 15.73 26.97
N SER A 7 -33.72 14.52 26.40
CA SER A 7 -33.08 13.40 27.08
C SER A 7 -31.57 13.59 27.16
N LEU A 8 -31.01 13.55 28.37
CA LEU A 8 -29.57 13.57 28.64
C LEU A 8 -28.92 12.19 28.52
N ALA A 9 -29.71 11.12 28.34
CA ALA A 9 -29.24 9.72 28.40
C ALA A 9 -28.22 9.35 27.32
N ARG A 10 -28.13 10.14 26.23
CA ARG A 10 -27.19 9.90 25.13
C ARG A 10 -25.89 10.70 25.25
N ALA A 11 -25.73 11.50 26.31
CA ALA A 11 -24.52 12.28 26.51
C ALA A 11 -23.29 11.36 26.61
N GLY A 12 -22.29 11.58 25.76
CA GLY A 12 -21.05 10.81 25.77
C GLY A 12 -21.11 9.38 25.21
N LYS A 13 -22.28 8.90 24.71
CA LYS A 13 -22.46 7.51 24.21
C LYS A 13 -21.33 7.05 23.30
N VAL A 14 -20.99 7.86 22.29
CA VAL A 14 -19.99 7.48 21.28
C VAL A 14 -18.58 7.38 21.89
N ARG A 15 -18.21 8.31 22.77
CA ARG A 15 -16.88 8.31 23.41
C ARG A 15 -16.71 7.16 24.41
N GLY A 16 -17.79 6.72 25.06
CA GLY A 16 -17.79 5.54 25.93
C GLY A 16 -17.78 4.21 25.16
N GLN A 17 -18.35 4.18 23.95
CA GLN A 17 -18.37 3.00 23.10
C GLN A 17 -17.03 2.74 22.37
N THR A 18 -16.28 3.79 22.03
CA THR A 18 -15.01 3.60 21.32
C THR A 18 -13.95 2.91 22.19
N PRO A 19 -13.29 1.84 21.73
CA PRO A 19 -12.20 1.21 22.48
C PRO A 19 -11.06 2.20 22.70
N LYS A 20 -10.45 2.15 23.89
CA LYS A 20 -9.36 3.05 24.24
C LYS A 20 -8.08 2.62 23.54
N VAL A 21 -7.69 3.34 22.48
CA VAL A 21 -6.43 3.12 21.78
C VAL A 21 -5.30 3.95 22.42
N ALA A 22 -4.22 3.28 22.84
CA ALA A 22 -3.02 3.93 23.34
C ALA A 22 -2.29 4.70 22.21
N LYS A 23 -1.55 5.75 22.58
CA LYS A 23 -0.75 6.49 21.60
C LYS A 23 0.44 5.62 21.18
N GLN A 24 0.64 5.50 19.87
CA GLN A 24 1.85 4.89 19.32
C GLN A 24 3.08 5.74 19.63
N ASP A 25 4.20 5.08 19.91
CA ASP A 25 5.50 5.73 20.05
C ASP A 25 5.96 6.29 18.70
N LYS A 26 6.18 7.60 18.67
CA LYS A 26 6.60 8.32 17.47
C LYS A 26 7.89 9.08 17.77
N LYS A 27 8.79 9.10 16.79
CA LYS A 27 10.02 9.91 16.87
C LYS A 27 9.66 11.36 17.21
N LYS A 28 10.39 11.94 18.16
CA LYS A 28 10.17 13.33 18.59
C LYS A 28 10.36 14.25 17.39
N LYS A 29 9.36 15.10 17.11
CA LYS A 29 9.50 16.16 16.12
C LYS A 29 10.50 17.21 16.66
N PRO A 30 11.44 17.70 15.84
CA PRO A 30 12.30 18.80 16.27
C PRO A 30 11.44 20.01 16.58
N ARG A 31 11.87 20.83 17.54
CA ARG A 31 11.19 22.06 17.98
C ARG A 31 11.96 23.30 17.50
N GLY A 32 11.32 24.47 17.53
CA GLY A 32 11.93 25.76 17.21
C GLY A 32 12.42 25.88 15.75
N ARG A 33 13.64 26.40 15.57
CA ARG A 33 14.24 26.68 14.26
C ARG A 33 14.34 25.44 13.36
N ALA A 34 14.69 24.28 13.93
CA ALA A 34 14.77 23.03 13.19
C ALA A 34 13.39 22.60 12.65
N HIS A 35 12.31 22.85 13.40
CA HIS A 35 10.94 22.62 12.93
C HIS A 35 10.59 23.54 11.76
N LYS A 36 10.92 24.83 11.87
CA LYS A 36 10.67 25.82 10.81
C LYS A 36 11.43 25.48 9.52
N ARG A 37 12.70 25.03 9.61
CA ARG A 37 13.46 24.53 8.45
C ARG A 37 12.76 23.34 7.78
N MET A 38 12.29 22.37 8.57
CA MET A 38 11.54 21.23 8.04
C MET A 38 10.23 21.66 7.36
N GLN A 39 9.49 22.60 7.95
CA GLN A 39 8.26 23.14 7.36
C GLN A 39 8.53 23.86 6.04
N TYR A 40 9.54 24.73 5.98
CA TYR A 40 9.94 25.44 4.77
C TYR A 40 10.33 24.47 3.65
N ASN A 41 11.21 23.51 3.97
CA ASN A 41 11.63 22.51 3.00
C ASN A 41 10.43 21.72 2.47
N ARG A 42 9.51 21.27 3.34
CA ARG A 42 8.30 20.55 2.91
C ARG A 42 7.37 21.38 2.03
N ARG A 43 7.13 22.64 2.38
CA ARG A 43 6.13 23.50 1.73
C ARG A 43 6.61 24.14 0.44
N PHE A 44 7.88 24.53 0.37
CA PHE A 44 8.38 25.36 -0.73
C PHE A 44 9.44 24.63 -1.57
N VAL A 45 10.31 23.85 -0.94
CA VAL A 45 11.41 23.17 -1.66
C VAL A 45 10.98 21.81 -2.22
N THR A 46 10.24 21.02 -1.45
CA THR A 46 9.82 19.66 -1.80
C THR A 46 8.43 19.62 -2.46
N ALA A 47 7.55 20.59 -2.20
CA ALA A 47 6.23 20.64 -2.85
C ALA A 47 6.33 20.73 -4.38
N GLY A 48 7.35 21.43 -4.91
CA GLY A 48 7.64 21.45 -6.35
C GLY A 48 8.18 20.13 -6.93
N LYS A 49 8.75 19.24 -6.09
CA LYS A 49 9.25 17.91 -6.50
C LYS A 49 8.18 16.81 -6.45
N LEU A 50 7.09 17.03 -5.72
CA LEU A 50 6.09 15.99 -5.45
C LEU A 50 5.17 15.71 -6.65
N PHE A 51 5.09 16.60 -7.64
CA PHE A 51 4.26 16.35 -8.82
C PHE A 51 4.83 15.29 -9.78
N ARG A 52 6.10 14.88 -9.63
CA ARG A 52 6.76 13.95 -10.58
C ARG A 52 7.38 12.69 -9.98
N SER A 53 7.67 12.62 -8.69
CA SER A 53 8.60 11.58 -8.18
C SER A 53 7.96 10.34 -7.55
N ASN A 54 6.72 10.40 -7.07
CA ASN A 54 6.13 9.30 -6.28
C ASN A 54 5.03 8.51 -6.99
N LEU A 55 4.39 9.06 -8.03
CA LEU A 55 3.39 8.31 -8.80
C LEU A 55 4.05 7.42 -9.85
N LEU A 56 5.09 7.95 -10.53
CA LEU A 56 5.84 7.20 -11.54
C LEU A 56 6.64 6.04 -10.95
N SER A 57 7.23 6.19 -9.76
CA SER A 57 7.96 5.10 -9.09
C SER A 57 7.04 3.96 -8.66
N HIS A 58 5.85 4.28 -8.18
CA HIS A 58 4.86 3.27 -7.78
C HIS A 58 4.27 2.55 -9.00
N ILE A 59 3.98 3.28 -10.07
CA ILE A 59 3.50 2.69 -11.34
C ILE A 59 4.60 1.82 -11.96
N LEU A 60 5.85 2.27 -11.96
CA LEU A 60 6.98 1.50 -12.49
C LEU A 60 7.23 0.22 -11.67
N PHE A 61 7.13 0.30 -10.34
CA PHE A 61 7.24 -0.87 -9.47
C PHE A 61 6.13 -1.89 -9.74
N ILE A 62 4.88 -1.44 -9.87
CA ILE A 62 3.74 -2.30 -10.20
C ILE A 62 3.90 -2.92 -11.60
N GLN A 63 4.38 -2.14 -12.57
CA GLN A 63 4.61 -2.62 -13.93
C GLN A 63 5.70 -3.70 -13.99
N ILE A 64 6.79 -3.54 -13.22
CA ILE A 64 7.88 -4.53 -13.15
C ILE A 64 7.38 -5.83 -12.52
N GLU A 65 6.67 -5.76 -11.39
CA GLU A 65 6.12 -6.94 -10.71
C GLU A 65 5.12 -7.71 -11.60
N LEU A 66 4.21 -7.01 -12.28
CA LEU A 66 3.27 -7.65 -13.19
C LEU A 66 3.96 -8.30 -14.40
N THR A 67 5.00 -7.66 -14.94
CA THR A 67 5.78 -8.21 -16.07
C THR A 67 6.54 -9.47 -15.65
N LEU A 68 7.15 -9.48 -14.47
CA LEU A 68 7.86 -10.66 -13.93
C LEU A 68 6.90 -11.84 -13.67
N LEU A 69 5.67 -11.55 -13.19
CA LEU A 69 4.64 -12.56 -12.99
C LEU A 69 4.20 -13.20 -14.32
N ILE A 70 3.99 -12.38 -15.35
CA ILE A 70 3.63 -12.86 -16.71
C ILE A 70 4.74 -13.74 -17.28
N ILE A 71 6.01 -13.31 -17.18
CA ILE A 71 7.16 -14.07 -17.67
C ILE A 71 7.26 -15.43 -16.95
N ARG A 72 7.10 -15.46 -15.62
CA ARG A 72 7.07 -16.72 -14.85
C ARG A 72 5.93 -17.63 -15.30
N PHE A 73 4.74 -17.10 -15.52
CA PHE A 73 3.59 -17.89 -15.98
C PHE A 73 3.85 -18.50 -17.38
N VAL A 74 4.34 -17.71 -18.32
CA VAL A 74 4.67 -18.20 -19.68
C VAL A 74 5.76 -19.27 -19.63
N LEU A 75 6.82 -19.05 -18.85
CA LEU A 75 7.91 -20.02 -18.73
C LEU A 75 7.46 -21.33 -18.09
N ILE A 76 6.60 -21.28 -17.08
CA ILE A 76 6.04 -22.48 -16.43
C ILE A 76 5.19 -23.27 -17.42
N ASN A 77 4.29 -22.63 -18.17
CA ASN A 77 3.47 -23.31 -19.17
C ASN A 77 4.32 -23.89 -20.31
N LEU A 78 5.34 -23.17 -20.78
CA LEU A 78 6.28 -23.67 -21.79
C LEU A 78 7.06 -24.90 -21.28
N LEU A 79 7.50 -24.89 -20.03
CA LEU A 79 8.17 -26.03 -19.40
C LEU A 79 7.22 -27.23 -19.25
N ILE A 80 5.96 -27.00 -18.88
CA ILE A 80 4.94 -28.06 -18.78
C ILE A 80 4.68 -28.69 -20.15
N GLU A 81 4.52 -27.89 -21.20
CA GLU A 81 4.33 -28.38 -22.58
C GLU A 81 5.54 -29.21 -23.06
N ILE A 82 6.76 -28.78 -22.78
CA ILE A 82 7.98 -29.54 -23.10
C ILE A 82 8.02 -30.87 -22.32
N CYS A 83 7.68 -30.85 -21.02
CA CYS A 83 7.60 -32.07 -20.20
C CYS A 83 6.53 -33.05 -20.68
N LEU A 84 5.37 -32.57 -21.13
CA LEU A 84 4.28 -33.38 -21.68
C LEU A 84 4.61 -33.92 -23.08
N GLY A 85 5.32 -33.15 -23.91
CA GLY A 85 5.79 -33.58 -25.23
C GLY A 85 6.80 -34.72 -25.16
N LEU A 86 7.69 -34.72 -24.17
CA LEU A 86 8.66 -35.80 -23.93
C LEU A 86 8.01 -37.10 -23.45
N THR A 87 6.83 -37.04 -22.82
CA THR A 87 6.08 -38.23 -22.38
C THR A 87 5.35 -38.93 -23.52
N GLN A 88 5.10 -38.26 -24.65
CA GLN A 88 4.49 -38.86 -25.85
C GLN A 88 5.53 -39.56 -26.74
N LEU A 89 6.77 -39.06 -26.79
CA LEU A 89 7.85 -39.66 -27.60
C LEU A 89 8.42 -40.96 -26.97
N SER A 90 8.36 -41.09 -25.64
CA SER A 90 8.77 -42.32 -24.94
C SER A 90 7.81 -43.50 -25.12
N LYS A 91 6.56 -43.26 -25.53
CA LYS A 91 5.57 -44.34 -25.73
C LYS A 91 5.61 -44.94 -27.14
N HIS A 92 6.26 -44.27 -28.10
CA HIS A 92 6.33 -44.71 -29.49
C HIS A 92 7.66 -45.42 -29.84
N THR A 93 8.55 -45.60 -28.86
CA THR A 93 9.81 -46.37 -28.98
C THR A 93 9.74 -47.71 -28.22
N PHE A 94 8.55 -48.09 -27.77
CA PHE A 94 8.26 -49.38 -27.14
C PHE A 94 7.00 -50.00 -27.81
N ASP A 95 7.05 -50.07 -29.14
CA ASP A 95 6.28 -51.02 -29.97
C ASP A 95 7.25 -51.64 -30.98
#